data_AF-A0A2S7TAL9-F1
#
_entry.id   AF-A0A2S7TAL9-F1
#
_cell.length_a   1.000
_cell.length_b   1.000
_cell.length_c   1.000
_cell.angle_alpha   90.00
_cell.angle_beta   90.00
_cell.angle_gamma   90.00
#
_symmetry.space_group_name_H-M   'P 1'
#
loop_
_entity.id
_entity.type
_entity.pdbx_description
1 polymer ?
#
loop_
_entity_poly.entity_id
_entity_poly.type
_entity_poly.pdbx_seq_one_letter_code
_entity_poly.pdbx_strand_id
1 'polypeptide(L)'
;MRTLIFIGFIFLSQACSQEPKIVITKEHIVNKYWDDDRNNSILIEKMMLKKDSVLDIFSSDFRSEIPNHWNIINKLEVDSTSYFGYSGLNIKKDKKKLNSPIFFNKNNGFEWYSANGNKTIIGNLETNTWYKFSNLTTSAYYVYIYVDKEGKTHRFNVNMSNY
;
A
#
# COMPACT_ATOMS: atom_id res chain seq x y z
N MET A 1 24.26 -4.22 -58.27
CA MET A 1 23.49 -5.32 -57.65
C MET A 1 23.99 -5.48 -56.23
N ARG A 2 23.08 -5.24 -55.24
CA ARG A 2 23.02 -5.72 -53.84
C ARG A 2 24.36 -6.03 -53.13
N THR A 3 24.67 -5.51 -51.93
CA THR A 3 23.91 -5.78 -50.69
C THR A 3 24.41 -4.84 -49.56
N LEU A 4 23.47 -4.17 -48.87
CA LEU A 4 23.67 -3.56 -47.56
C LEU A 4 23.82 -4.66 -46.49
N ILE A 5 24.79 -4.56 -45.58
CA ILE A 5 24.76 -5.32 -44.32
C ILE A 5 24.66 -4.31 -43.17
N PHE A 6 23.43 -4.17 -42.68
CA PHE A 6 23.08 -3.56 -41.40
C PHE A 6 23.08 -4.69 -40.35
N ILE A 7 24.02 -4.69 -39.41
CA ILE A 7 23.91 -5.44 -38.14
C ILE A 7 24.66 -4.58 -37.11
N GLY A 8 24.05 -3.88 -36.16
CA GLY A 8 22.80 -4.16 -35.47
C GLY A 8 23.09 -4.90 -34.16
N PHE A 9 23.82 -4.27 -33.23
CA PHE A 9 23.89 -4.72 -31.83
C PHE A 9 23.37 -3.60 -30.93
N ILE A 10 22.04 -3.48 -30.92
CA ILE A 10 21.31 -2.75 -29.88
C ILE A 10 21.40 -3.65 -28.64
N PHE A 11 22.27 -3.28 -27.70
CA PHE A 11 22.22 -3.82 -26.33
C PHE A 11 20.91 -3.35 -25.69
N LEU A 12 19.85 -4.13 -25.87
CA LEU A 12 18.65 -4.05 -25.05
C LEU A 12 19.02 -4.56 -23.66
N SER A 13 19.49 -3.65 -22.80
CA SER A 13 19.52 -3.90 -21.36
C SER A 13 18.08 -4.05 -20.89
N GLN A 14 17.59 -5.29 -20.80
CA GLN A 14 16.41 -5.59 -20.00
C GLN A 14 16.78 -5.38 -18.54
N ALA A 15 16.64 -4.14 -18.07
CA ALA A 15 16.48 -3.86 -16.66
C ALA A 15 15.16 -4.53 -16.23
N CYS A 16 15.23 -5.80 -15.90
CA CYS A 16 14.13 -6.53 -15.30
C CYS A 16 13.95 -5.99 -13.88
N SER A 17 13.25 -4.86 -13.76
CA SER A 17 12.84 -4.33 -12.46
C SER A 17 11.95 -5.39 -11.81
N GLN A 18 12.39 -5.93 -10.67
CA GLN A 18 11.55 -6.87 -9.92
C GLN A 18 10.20 -6.19 -9.62
N GLU A 19 9.11 -6.84 -10.02
CA GLU A 19 7.79 -6.29 -9.77
C GLU A 19 7.55 -6.11 -8.25
N PRO A 20 7.01 -4.97 -7.81
CA PRO A 20 6.75 -4.72 -6.41
C PRO A 20 5.79 -5.78 -5.83
N LYS A 21 6.14 -6.29 -4.64
CA LYS A 21 5.36 -7.34 -3.96
C LYS A 21 4.06 -6.83 -3.34
N ILE A 22 4.02 -5.55 -2.98
CA ILE A 22 2.81 -4.84 -2.51
C ILE A 22 2.66 -3.60 -3.37
N VAL A 23 1.46 -3.34 -3.88
CA VAL A 23 1.11 -2.10 -4.61
C VAL A 23 -0.15 -1.54 -3.97
N ILE A 24 -0.13 -0.27 -3.60
CA ILE A 24 -1.30 0.44 -3.06
C ILE A 24 -1.50 1.69 -3.88
N THR A 25 -2.67 1.79 -4.50
CA THR A 25 -3.15 2.99 -5.18
C THR A 25 -4.31 3.59 -4.40
N LYS A 26 -4.87 4.69 -4.91
CA LYS A 26 -6.09 5.28 -4.36
C LYS A 26 -7.30 4.34 -4.46
N GLU A 27 -7.32 3.48 -5.47
CA GLU A 27 -8.47 2.65 -5.84
C GLU A 27 -8.37 1.22 -5.32
N HIS A 28 -7.15 0.69 -5.17
CA HIS A 28 -6.96 -0.73 -4.86
C HIS A 28 -5.63 -1.04 -4.18
N ILE A 29 -5.55 -2.28 -3.68
CA ILE A 29 -4.32 -2.92 -3.23
C ILE A 29 -4.07 -4.23 -3.97
N VAL A 30 -2.81 -4.51 -4.27
CA VAL A 30 -2.29 -5.82 -4.66
C VAL A 30 -1.26 -6.23 -3.62
N ASN A 31 -1.36 -7.43 -3.07
CA ASN A 31 -0.38 -7.95 -2.14
C ASN A 31 -0.02 -9.39 -2.50
N LYS A 32 1.18 -9.59 -3.06
CA LYS A 32 1.71 -10.91 -3.45
C LYS A 32 2.10 -11.78 -2.24
N TYR A 33 2.13 -11.23 -1.03
CA TYR A 33 2.32 -12.00 0.19
C TYR A 33 1.02 -12.62 0.71
N TRP A 34 -0.14 -12.21 0.20
CA TRP A 34 -1.39 -12.90 0.48
C TRP A 34 -1.41 -14.24 -0.24
N ASP A 35 -1.04 -15.27 0.51
CA ASP A 35 -1.11 -16.66 0.10
C ASP A 35 -2.01 -17.46 1.06
N ASP A 36 -2.23 -18.71 0.71
CA ASP A 36 -3.17 -19.57 1.41
C ASP A 36 -2.73 -19.91 2.85
N ASP A 37 -1.48 -19.67 3.21
CA ASP A 37 -0.83 -20.24 4.41
C ASP A 37 -0.31 -19.19 5.40
N ARG A 38 -0.15 -17.92 5.02
CA ARG A 38 0.74 -16.99 5.76
C ARG A 38 0.16 -15.72 6.34
N ASN A 39 -1.16 -15.47 6.21
CA ASN A 39 -1.94 -14.34 6.75
C ASN A 39 -2.50 -13.44 5.64
N ASN A 40 -3.82 -13.49 5.45
CA ASN A 40 -4.58 -12.61 4.56
C ASN A 40 -5.30 -11.56 5.39
N SER A 41 -4.56 -10.75 6.16
CA SER A 41 -5.17 -9.65 6.90
C SER A 41 -4.62 -8.31 6.46
N ILE A 42 -5.38 -7.29 6.81
CA ILE A 42 -5.07 -5.89 6.56
C ILE A 42 -5.87 -5.07 7.54
N LEU A 43 -5.21 -4.07 8.11
CA LEU A 43 -5.85 -2.99 8.82
C LEU A 43 -5.47 -1.69 8.12
N ILE A 44 -6.48 -0.91 7.75
CA ILE A 44 -6.34 0.41 7.13
C ILE A 44 -6.86 1.42 8.14
N GLU A 45 -5.99 2.30 8.62
CA GLU A 45 -6.33 3.38 9.52
C GLU A 45 -6.14 4.71 8.79
N LYS A 46 -7.16 5.57 8.81
CA LYS A 46 -7.00 6.95 8.40
C LYS A 46 -6.11 7.65 9.44
N MET A 47 -5.19 8.47 8.96
CA MET A 47 -4.25 9.18 9.81
C MET A 47 -4.45 10.67 9.63
N MET A 48 -4.20 11.41 10.70
CA MET A 48 -4.20 12.86 10.70
C MET A 48 -2.87 13.39 11.24
N LEU A 49 -2.53 14.62 10.86
CA LEU A 49 -1.41 15.30 11.47
C LEU A 49 -1.76 15.62 12.91
N LYS A 50 -0.83 15.34 13.83
CA LYS A 50 -0.92 15.82 15.19
C LYS A 50 -0.99 17.35 15.18
N LYS A 51 -1.63 17.89 16.22
CA LYS A 51 -1.71 19.34 16.42
C LYS A 51 -0.32 19.98 16.28
N ASP A 52 -0.27 21.10 15.55
CA ASP A 52 0.93 21.91 15.29
C ASP A 52 2.06 21.18 14.52
N SER A 53 1.80 19.98 13.99
CA SER A 53 2.76 19.26 13.16
C SER A 53 2.64 19.63 11.69
N VAL A 54 3.79 19.77 11.03
CA VAL A 54 3.89 19.94 9.57
C VAL A 54 4.74 18.82 8.99
N LEU A 55 4.26 18.24 7.89
CA LEU A 55 4.94 17.17 7.19
C LEU A 55 4.95 17.46 5.69
N ASP A 56 6.13 17.84 5.20
CA ASP A 56 6.38 18.06 3.77
C ASP A 56 6.95 16.79 3.14
N ILE A 57 6.10 16.04 2.46
CA ILE A 57 6.48 14.80 1.76
C ILE A 57 7.42 15.03 0.56
N PHE A 58 7.56 16.26 0.10
CA PHE A 58 8.42 16.61 -1.02
C PHE A 58 9.78 17.13 -0.55
N SER A 59 10.00 17.25 0.76
CA SER A 59 11.30 17.59 1.33
C SER A 59 12.33 16.47 1.12
N SER A 60 13.61 16.81 1.25
CA SER A 60 14.72 15.86 1.11
C SER A 60 14.60 14.66 2.06
N ASP A 61 14.01 14.85 3.23
CA ASP A 61 13.83 13.83 4.28
C ASP A 61 12.98 12.63 3.83
N PHE A 62 12.19 12.82 2.77
CA PHE A 62 11.29 11.83 2.20
C PHE A 62 11.73 11.32 0.83
N ARG A 63 12.74 11.97 0.22
CA ARG A 63 13.30 11.58 -1.08
C ARG A 63 14.44 10.57 -0.97
N SER A 64 14.99 10.35 0.22
CA SER A 64 16.02 9.33 0.46
C SER A 64 15.45 7.91 0.33
N GLU A 65 16.29 6.96 -0.09
CA GLU A 65 15.95 5.52 -0.16
C GLU A 65 15.49 4.95 1.19
N ILE A 66 15.89 5.62 2.29
CA ILE A 66 15.43 5.37 3.65
C ILE A 66 14.77 6.67 4.12
N PRO A 67 13.45 6.83 3.94
CA PRO A 67 12.73 8.00 4.44
C PRO A 67 12.98 8.15 5.94
N ASN A 68 13.01 9.37 6.45
CA ASN A 68 13.14 9.59 7.89
C ASN A 68 11.86 9.13 8.61
N HIS A 69 11.78 7.83 8.93
CA HIS A 69 10.60 7.18 9.51
C HIS A 69 10.15 7.84 10.82
N TRP A 70 11.08 8.46 11.55
CA TRP A 70 10.82 9.26 12.74
C TRP A 70 9.83 10.40 12.48
N ASN A 71 9.97 11.09 11.33
CA ASN A 71 9.07 12.19 10.98
C ASN A 71 7.63 11.70 10.77
N ILE A 72 7.44 10.49 10.23
CA ILE A 72 6.10 9.95 9.97
C ILE A 72 5.44 9.51 11.28
N ILE A 73 6.12 8.66 12.06
CA ILE A 73 5.57 8.06 13.27
C ILE A 73 5.23 9.14 14.31
N ASN A 74 6.06 10.16 14.45
CA ASN A 74 5.87 11.15 15.51
C ASN A 74 4.91 12.28 15.15
N LYS A 75 4.66 12.54 13.86
CA LYS A 75 3.79 13.64 13.41
C LYS A 75 2.40 13.19 12.98
N LEU A 76 2.18 11.89 12.77
CA LEU A 76 0.87 11.33 12.47
C LEU A 76 0.25 10.68 13.71
N GLU A 77 -1.06 10.79 13.83
CA GLU A 77 -1.87 10.03 14.77
C GLU A 77 -3.08 9.43 14.06
N VAL A 78 -3.66 8.39 14.65
CA VAL A 78 -4.81 7.70 14.07
C VAL A 78 -6.04 8.58 14.22
N ASP A 79 -6.76 8.79 13.12
CA ASP A 79 -8.11 9.32 13.15
C ASP A 79 -9.05 8.19 13.62
N SER A 80 -9.43 8.24 14.90
CA SER A 80 -10.21 7.19 15.56
C SER A 80 -11.61 6.99 14.96
N THR A 81 -12.06 7.90 14.11
CA THR A 81 -13.37 7.81 13.46
C THR A 81 -13.40 6.79 12.31
N SER A 82 -12.23 6.42 11.78
CA SER A 82 -12.14 5.68 10.51
C SER A 82 -11.02 4.64 10.50
N TYR A 83 -11.39 3.39 10.74
CA TYR A 83 -10.55 2.24 10.42
C TYR A 83 -11.34 1.11 9.75
N PHE A 84 -10.64 0.38 8.90
CA PHE A 84 -11.19 -0.72 8.11
C PHE A 84 -10.28 -1.93 8.21
N GLY A 85 -10.83 -3.04 8.67
CA GLY A 85 -10.13 -4.30 8.82
C GLY A 85 -10.61 -5.34 7.82
N TYR A 86 -9.73 -6.24 7.45
CA TYR A 86 -10.08 -7.53 6.92
C TYR A 86 -9.19 -8.60 7.54
N SER A 87 -9.79 -9.76 7.81
CA SER A 87 -9.07 -10.94 8.26
C SER A 87 -9.57 -12.14 7.47
N GLY A 88 -8.68 -12.75 6.70
CA GLY A 88 -8.95 -13.95 5.91
C GLY A 88 -9.15 -15.23 6.72
N LEU A 89 -9.23 -15.13 8.06
CA LEU A 89 -9.41 -16.27 8.98
C LEU A 89 -10.71 -17.07 8.75
N ASN A 90 -11.67 -16.55 7.97
CA ASN A 90 -12.95 -17.19 7.71
C ASN A 90 -13.21 -17.60 6.24
N ILE A 91 -12.21 -17.51 5.33
CA ILE A 91 -12.40 -17.99 3.95
C ILE A 91 -12.32 -19.53 3.93
N LYS A 92 -13.47 -20.19 3.98
CA LYS A 92 -13.55 -21.64 3.75
C LYS A 92 -13.41 -21.97 2.25
N LYS A 93 -12.44 -22.84 1.96
CA LYS A 93 -12.33 -23.85 0.89
C LYS A 93 -12.31 -23.49 -0.61
N ASP A 94 -12.67 -22.29 -1.07
CA ASP A 94 -12.48 -21.91 -2.49
C ASP A 94 -11.55 -20.69 -2.61
N LYS A 95 -10.29 -20.89 -2.22
CA LYS A 95 -9.27 -19.84 -2.16
C LYS A 95 -8.89 -19.39 -3.58
N LYS A 96 -9.68 -18.49 -4.16
CA LYS A 96 -9.26 -17.73 -5.32
C LYS A 96 -8.04 -16.92 -4.91
N LYS A 97 -6.88 -17.26 -5.48
CA LYS A 97 -5.60 -16.60 -5.23
C LYS A 97 -5.80 -15.07 -5.21
N LEU A 98 -5.54 -14.43 -4.06
CA LEU A 98 -5.74 -12.98 -3.84
C LEU A 98 -4.69 -12.11 -4.56
N ASN A 99 -4.06 -12.65 -5.60
CA ASN A 99 -3.08 -11.95 -6.44
C ASN A 99 -3.73 -10.95 -7.40
N SER A 100 -5.06 -10.85 -7.41
CA SER A 100 -5.79 -9.85 -8.18
C SER A 100 -5.96 -8.56 -7.38
N PRO A 101 -6.04 -7.39 -8.04
CA PRO A 101 -6.39 -6.13 -7.40
C PRO A 101 -7.65 -6.23 -6.54
N ILE A 102 -7.53 -5.84 -5.27
CA ILE A 102 -8.65 -5.69 -4.34
C ILE A 102 -9.02 -4.21 -4.34
N PHE A 103 -10.09 -3.88 -5.04
CA PHE A 103 -10.62 -2.53 -5.11
C PHE A 103 -11.37 -2.16 -3.83
N PHE A 104 -11.14 -0.94 -3.36
CA PHE A 104 -11.75 -0.43 -2.12
C PHE A 104 -13.21 0.00 -2.30
N ASN A 105 -13.63 0.29 -3.54
CA ASN A 105 -14.92 0.88 -3.90
C ASN A 105 -15.95 -0.12 -4.44
N LYS A 106 -15.68 -1.42 -4.41
CA LYS A 106 -16.62 -2.45 -4.87
C LYS A 106 -16.41 -3.78 -4.16
N ASN A 107 -17.43 -4.61 -4.18
CA ASN A 107 -17.33 -5.97 -3.66
C ASN A 107 -16.53 -6.86 -4.62
N ASN A 108 -15.35 -7.32 -4.19
CA ASN A 108 -14.49 -8.23 -4.95
C ASN A 108 -14.38 -9.62 -4.31
N GLY A 109 -15.34 -10.00 -3.46
CA GLY A 109 -15.20 -11.16 -2.57
C GLY A 109 -14.27 -10.90 -1.37
N PHE A 110 -13.97 -9.62 -1.11
CA PHE A 110 -13.18 -9.15 0.01
C PHE A 110 -14.07 -8.22 0.84
N GLU A 111 -14.45 -8.67 2.03
CA GLU A 111 -15.42 -7.99 2.88
C GLU A 111 -14.71 -7.10 3.90
N TRP A 112 -14.78 -5.78 3.72
CA TRP A 112 -14.22 -4.86 4.71
C TRP A 112 -15.12 -4.79 5.94
N TYR A 113 -14.51 -4.74 7.11
CA TYR A 113 -15.18 -4.51 8.38
C TYR A 113 -14.83 -3.10 8.87
N SER A 114 -15.85 -2.28 9.14
CA SER A 114 -15.65 -0.99 9.78
C SER A 114 -15.38 -1.14 11.27
N ALA A 115 -15.10 -0.01 11.93
CA ALA A 115 -14.91 0.07 13.37
C ALA A 115 -16.01 -0.57 14.22
N ASN A 116 -17.25 -0.56 13.72
CA ASN A 116 -18.41 -1.08 14.42
C ASN A 116 -18.65 -2.57 14.11
N GLY A 117 -17.72 -3.23 13.41
CA GLY A 117 -17.85 -4.64 12.99
C GLY A 117 -18.81 -4.88 11.83
N ASN A 118 -19.33 -3.82 11.20
CA ASN A 118 -20.25 -3.93 10.07
C ASN A 118 -19.49 -4.16 8.77
N LYS A 119 -20.00 -5.07 7.93
CA LYS A 119 -19.52 -5.24 6.56
C LYS A 119 -19.77 -3.96 5.76
N THR A 120 -18.77 -3.51 5.02
CA THR A 120 -18.86 -2.26 4.26
C THR A 120 -18.02 -2.28 2.99
N ILE A 121 -18.27 -1.30 2.13
CA ILE A 121 -17.36 -0.86 1.08
C ILE A 121 -16.75 0.44 1.59
N ILE A 122 -15.43 0.54 1.62
CA ILE A 122 -14.75 1.69 2.24
C ILE A 122 -14.69 2.91 1.30
N GLY A 123 -14.86 2.68 -0.01
CA GLY A 123 -14.71 3.70 -1.03
C GLY A 123 -13.25 3.88 -1.45
N ASN A 124 -12.98 4.69 -2.47
CA ASN A 124 -11.59 5.03 -2.80
C ASN A 124 -10.94 5.79 -1.63
N LEU A 125 -9.62 5.68 -1.50
CA LEU A 125 -8.87 6.52 -0.58
C LEU A 125 -9.08 8.00 -0.93
N GLU A 126 -9.21 8.85 0.08
CA GLU A 126 -9.44 10.29 -0.09
C GLU A 126 -8.13 10.97 -0.48
N THR A 127 -8.23 12.01 -1.30
CA THR A 127 -7.08 12.89 -1.61
C THR A 127 -6.69 13.73 -0.42
N ASN A 128 -5.45 14.22 -0.40
CA ASN A 128 -4.85 14.99 0.70
C ASN A 128 -4.93 14.28 2.06
N THR A 129 -4.90 12.96 2.05
CA THR A 129 -5.13 12.15 3.26
C THR A 129 -4.03 11.12 3.46
N TRP A 130 -3.69 10.90 4.72
CA TRP A 130 -2.76 9.86 5.14
C TRP A 130 -3.50 8.60 5.56
N TYR A 131 -2.91 7.45 5.23
CA TYR A 131 -3.38 6.14 5.62
C TYR A 131 -2.20 5.30 6.12
N LYS A 132 -2.45 4.52 7.17
CA LYS A 132 -1.52 3.49 7.65
C LYS A 132 -2.12 2.13 7.33
N PHE A 133 -1.33 1.31 6.65
CA PHE A 133 -1.66 -0.07 6.34
C PHE A 133 -0.81 -1.00 7.20
N SER A 134 -1.47 -1.83 7.99
CA SER A 134 -0.86 -2.78 8.90
C SER A 134 -1.26 -4.22 8.54
N ASN A 135 -0.53 -5.19 9.09
CA ASN A 135 -0.78 -6.63 8.91
C ASN A 135 -0.67 -7.15 7.46
N LEU A 136 -0.05 -6.38 6.56
CA LEU A 136 0.16 -6.77 5.16
C LEU A 136 1.18 -7.92 5.00
N THR A 137 2.01 -8.16 6.02
CA THR A 137 3.05 -9.21 6.05
C THR A 137 3.14 -9.80 7.46
N THR A 138 3.93 -10.86 7.64
CA THR A 138 4.19 -11.47 8.96
C THR A 138 5.16 -10.67 9.84
N SER A 139 5.94 -9.75 9.25
CA SER A 139 6.83 -8.85 9.99
C SER A 139 6.09 -7.60 10.49
N ALA A 140 6.58 -7.00 11.58
CA ALA A 140 6.11 -5.72 12.11
C ALA A 140 6.46 -4.57 11.13
N TYR A 141 5.69 -4.47 10.06
CA TYR A 141 5.94 -3.62 8.92
C TYR A 141 4.69 -2.82 8.58
N TYR A 142 4.79 -1.49 8.66
CA TYR A 142 3.71 -0.57 8.34
C TYR A 142 3.98 0.11 7.01
N VAL A 143 2.94 0.24 6.19
CA VAL A 143 3.01 1.03 4.96
C VAL A 143 2.15 2.26 5.15
N TYR A 144 2.80 3.43 5.16
CA TYR A 144 2.11 4.71 5.16
C TYR A 144 1.93 5.17 3.72
N ILE A 145 0.70 5.55 3.38
CA ILE A 145 0.33 6.07 2.07
C ILE A 145 -0.22 7.47 2.26
N TYR A 146 0.37 8.44 1.58
CA TYR A 146 -0.26 9.74 1.36
C TYR A 146 -0.86 9.78 -0.03
N VAL A 147 -2.14 10.10 -0.14
CA VAL A 147 -2.78 10.37 -1.43
C VAL A 147 -2.74 11.88 -1.64
N ASP A 148 -2.06 12.35 -2.68
CA ASP A 148 -2.01 13.79 -2.94
C ASP A 148 -3.30 14.34 -3.58
N LYS A 149 -3.31 15.66 -3.83
CA LYS A 149 -4.44 16.36 -4.47
C LYS A 149 -4.79 15.83 -5.86
N GLU A 150 -3.83 15.23 -6.58
CA GLU A 150 -4.01 14.67 -7.92
C GLU A 150 -4.47 13.20 -7.85
N GLY A 151 -4.52 12.62 -6.65
CA GLY A 151 -4.88 11.23 -6.43
C GLY A 151 -3.70 10.26 -6.53
N LYS A 152 -2.48 10.76 -6.68
CA LYS A 152 -1.28 9.91 -6.73
C LYS A 152 -0.88 9.48 -5.31
N THR A 153 -0.51 8.22 -5.18
CA THR A 153 -0.04 7.65 -3.91
C THR A 153 1.47 7.84 -3.73
N HIS A 154 1.84 8.30 -2.55
CA HIS A 154 3.22 8.41 -2.07
C HIS A 154 3.40 7.41 -0.93
N ARG A 155 4.35 6.50 -1.09
CA ARG A 155 4.51 5.33 -0.22
C ARG A 155 5.73 5.47 0.66
N PHE A 156 5.55 5.20 1.95
CA PHE A 156 6.61 5.20 2.95
C PHE A 156 6.53 3.93 3.80
N ASN A 157 7.63 3.19 3.86
CA ASN A 157 7.67 1.87 4.46
C ASN A 157 8.39 1.94 5.81
N VAL A 158 7.70 1.67 6.90
CA VAL A 158 8.27 1.72 8.25
C VAL A 158 8.43 0.31 8.78
N ASN A 159 9.67 -0.09 9.05
CA ASN A 159 9.96 -1.32 9.77
C ASN A 159 9.98 -1.04 11.28
N MET A 160 8.99 -1.59 12.01
CA MET A 160 8.86 -1.44 13.45
C MET A 160 9.78 -2.38 14.24
N SER A 161 10.44 -3.35 13.60
CA SER A 161 11.39 -4.23 14.31
C SER A 161 12.65 -3.51 14.78
N ASN A 162 12.90 -2.28 14.31
CA ASN A 162 14.07 -1.46 14.67
C ASN A 162 13.69 -0.24 15.53
N TYR A 163 12.48 -0.20 16.08
CA TYR A 163 11.95 0.89 16.92
C TYR A 163 11.55 0.33 18.28
#